data_AF-X1KNE5-F1
#
_entry.id   AF-X1KNE5-F1
#
_cell.length_a   1.000
_cell.length_b   1.000
_cell.length_c   1.000
_cell.angle_alpha   90.00
_cell.angle_beta   90.00
_cell.angle_gamma   90.00
#
_symmetry.space_group_name_H-M   'P 1'
#
loop_
_entity.id
_entity.type
_entity.pdbx_description
1 polymer ?
#
loop_
_entity_poly.entity_id
_entity_poly.type
_entity_poly.pdbx_seq_one_letter_code
_entity_poly.pdbx_strand_id
1 'polypeptide(L)'
;SPAMTEILFAVGAGNDIVGVTTFCNYPEEAKEIYKIGDFSNPSIERIVGLKPDIVIVNLPEQMRIKKQLKKLGITIFVSSPKSLNDIYKEIADIGRIVKKERVADSLIHYMKMNIEPSEHIIPDPP
;
A
#
# COMPACT_ATOMS: atom_id res chain seq x y z
N SER A 1 4.80 -1.09 -1.56
CA SER A 1 4.64 -2.51 -1.97
C SER A 1 3.73 -2.58 -3.20
N PRO A 2 3.65 -3.71 -3.90
CA PRO A 2 2.69 -3.90 -5.00
C PRO A 2 1.25 -3.59 -4.55
N ALA A 3 0.72 -4.31 -3.56
CA ALA A 3 -0.66 -4.13 -3.08
C ALA A 3 -1.00 -2.67 -2.70
N MET A 4 -0.11 -1.96 -2.00
CA MET A 4 -0.36 -0.56 -1.65
C MET A 4 -0.33 0.37 -2.87
N THR A 5 0.54 0.07 -3.84
CA THR A 5 0.58 0.83 -5.10
C THR A 5 -0.76 0.70 -5.81
N GLU A 6 -1.29 -0.52 -5.91
CA GLU A 6 -2.60 -0.78 -6.52
C GLU A 6 -3.73 -0.05 -5.79
N ILE A 7 -3.74 -0.04 -4.45
CA ILE A 7 -4.72 0.72 -3.66
C ILE A 7 -4.64 2.22 -3.97
N LEU A 8 -3.44 2.79 -3.99
CA LEU A 8 -3.25 4.22 -4.29
C LEU A 8 -3.75 4.59 -5.70
N PHE A 9 -3.49 3.75 -6.69
CA PHE A 9 -4.05 3.93 -8.02
C PHE A 9 -5.58 3.80 -8.03
N ALA A 10 -6.12 2.78 -7.36
CA ALA A 10 -7.56 2.54 -7.30
C ALA A 10 -8.34 3.67 -6.60
N VAL A 11 -7.74 4.37 -5.63
CA VAL A 11 -8.34 5.56 -5.00
C VAL A 11 -8.09 6.85 -5.78
N GLY A 12 -7.39 6.80 -6.91
CA GLY A 12 -7.12 7.95 -7.77
C GLY A 12 -5.96 8.83 -7.31
N ALA A 13 -5.00 8.28 -6.58
CA ALA A 13 -3.79 8.94 -6.08
C ALA A 13 -2.50 8.46 -6.78
N GLY A 14 -2.60 7.76 -7.91
CA GLY A 14 -1.45 7.24 -8.66
C GLY A 14 -0.43 8.32 -9.08
N ASN A 15 -0.92 9.51 -9.41
CA ASN A 15 -0.08 10.65 -9.81
C ASN A 15 0.71 11.27 -8.63
N ASP A 16 0.30 10.99 -7.39
CA ASP A 16 0.97 11.50 -6.19
C ASP A 16 2.17 10.61 -5.78
N ILE A 17 2.37 9.48 -6.46
CA ILE A 17 3.39 8.49 -6.11
C ILE A 17 4.74 8.87 -6.76
N VAL A 18 5.70 9.25 -5.93
CA VAL A 18 7.06 9.61 -6.39
C VAL A 18 8.05 8.45 -6.39
N GLY A 19 7.71 7.31 -5.76
CA GLY A 19 8.59 6.16 -5.68
C GLY A 19 7.90 4.87 -5.26
N VAL A 20 8.30 3.75 -5.86
CA VAL A 20 7.73 2.41 -5.60
C VAL A 20 8.81 1.33 -5.49
N THR A 21 8.49 0.21 -4.86
CA THR A 21 9.39 -0.95 -4.81
C THR A 21 9.47 -1.66 -6.16
N THR A 22 10.55 -2.39 -6.42
CA THR A 22 10.88 -3.00 -7.74
C THR A 22 9.70 -3.67 -8.44
N PHE A 23 8.92 -4.47 -7.72
CA PHE A 23 7.83 -5.28 -8.28
C PHE A 23 6.47 -4.57 -8.40
N CYS A 24 6.39 -3.26 -8.15
CA CYS A 24 5.13 -2.54 -8.40
C CYS A 24 5.01 -2.29 -9.90
N ASN A 25 4.14 -3.06 -10.54
CA ASN A 25 4.00 -3.14 -12.00
C ASN A 25 2.54 -3.07 -12.47
N TYR A 26 1.59 -2.85 -11.55
CA TYR A 26 0.17 -2.66 -11.84
C TYR A 26 -0.36 -1.39 -11.14
N PRO A 27 -1.18 -0.57 -11.81
CA PRO A 27 -1.46 -0.62 -13.26
C PRO A 27 -0.18 -0.33 -14.08
N GLU A 28 -0.26 -0.39 -15.41
CA GLU A 28 0.93 -0.30 -16.28
C GLU A 28 1.77 0.95 -16.00
N GLU A 29 1.11 2.05 -15.68
CA GLU A 29 1.71 3.34 -15.30
C GLU A 29 2.63 3.23 -14.07
N ALA A 30 2.41 2.26 -13.18
CA ALA A 30 3.26 2.04 -12.01
C ALA A 30 4.69 1.58 -12.38
N LYS A 31 4.88 1.03 -13.59
CA LYS A 31 6.21 0.60 -14.09
C LYS A 31 7.15 1.78 -14.28
N GLU A 32 6.62 2.93 -14.69
CA GLU A 32 7.37 4.15 -14.97
C GLU A 32 7.76 4.92 -13.70
N ILE A 33 7.14 4.63 -12.56
CA ILE A 33 7.47 5.28 -11.29
C ILE A 33 8.86 4.83 -10.81
N TYR A 34 9.64 5.79 -10.32
CA TYR A 34 11.01 5.59 -9.83
C TYR A 34 11.12 4.44 -8.82
N LYS A 35 12.07 3.53 -9.05
CA LYS A 35 12.27 2.35 -8.20
C LYS A 35 13.21 2.64 -7.03
N ILE A 36 12.66 2.58 -5.81
CA ILE A 36 13.43 2.79 -4.57
C ILE A 36 14.18 1.54 -4.08
N GLY A 37 14.08 0.43 -4.80
CA GLY A 37 14.70 -0.85 -4.46
C GLY A 37 13.68 -1.93 -4.12
N ASP A 38 14.17 -3.07 -3.65
CA ASP A 38 13.32 -4.23 -3.39
C ASP A 38 12.41 -4.04 -2.18
N PHE A 39 11.36 -4.85 -2.12
CA PHE A 39 10.35 -4.75 -1.08
C PHE A 39 10.92 -4.88 0.34
N SER A 40 11.78 -5.86 0.60
CA SER A 40 12.33 -6.09 1.95
C SER A 40 13.41 -5.09 2.36
N ASN A 41 14.12 -4.49 1.39
CA ASN A 41 15.24 -3.60 1.65
C ASN A 41 15.32 -2.43 0.66
N PRO A 42 14.33 -1.51 0.69
CA PRO A 42 14.39 -0.30 -0.12
C PRO A 42 15.52 0.63 0.34
N SER A 43 16.09 1.39 -0.59
CA SER A 43 17.16 2.35 -0.33
C SER A 43 16.62 3.58 0.40
N ILE A 44 17.07 3.79 1.64
CA ILE A 44 16.76 5.00 2.43
C ILE A 44 17.24 6.27 1.73
N GLU A 45 18.42 6.25 1.10
CA GLU A 45 18.98 7.39 0.38
C GLU A 45 18.07 7.80 -0.78
N ARG A 46 17.59 6.83 -1.55
CA ARG A 46 16.62 7.09 -2.63
C ARG A 46 15.31 7.65 -2.10
N ILE A 47 14.77 7.07 -1.02
CA ILE A 47 13.54 7.57 -0.40
C ILE A 47 13.70 9.02 0.04
N VAL A 48 14.78 9.35 0.76
CA VAL A 48 15.05 10.71 1.24
C VAL A 48 15.24 11.68 0.07
N GLY A 49 15.95 11.25 -0.99
CA GLY A 49 16.20 12.07 -2.18
C GLY A 49 14.94 12.50 -2.93
N LEU A 50 13.87 11.70 -2.85
CA LEU A 50 12.57 12.02 -3.45
C LEU A 50 11.76 13.03 -2.63
N LYS A 51 12.18 13.37 -1.41
CA LYS A 51 11.50 14.30 -0.50
C LYS A 51 9.98 14.00 -0.32
N PRO A 52 9.59 12.78 0.04
CA PRO A 52 8.19 12.42 0.19
C PRO A 52 7.56 13.10 1.41
N ASP A 53 6.30 13.51 1.29
CA ASP A 53 5.49 13.96 2.43
C ASP A 53 5.16 12.82 3.39
N ILE A 54 4.96 11.61 2.84
CA ILE A 54 4.62 10.40 3.58
C ILE A 54 5.26 9.16 2.94
N VAL A 55 5.74 8.24 3.76
CA VAL A 55 6.21 6.92 3.30
C VAL A 55 5.33 5.83 3.86
N ILE A 56 4.88 4.92 3.00
CA ILE A 56 4.10 3.76 3.43
C ILE A 56 5.03 2.57 3.66
N VAL A 57 4.95 1.99 4.86
CA VAL A 57 5.81 0.90 5.31
C VAL A 57 4.97 -0.33 5.66
N ASN A 58 5.30 -1.48 5.08
CA ASN A 58 4.59 -2.74 5.28
C ASN A 58 5.25 -3.59 6.39
N LEU A 59 4.51 -3.87 7.45
CA LEU A 59 4.96 -4.73 8.54
C LEU A 59 4.44 -6.17 8.38
N PRO A 60 5.17 -7.17 8.92
CA PRO A 60 6.41 -7.04 9.70
C PRO A 60 7.69 -6.80 8.87
N GLU A 61 7.64 -7.03 7.56
CA GLU A 61 8.82 -7.10 6.68
C GLU A 61 9.74 -5.88 6.78
N GLN A 62 9.18 -4.68 6.78
CA GLN A 62 9.95 -3.43 6.72
C GLN A 62 10.15 -2.78 8.10
N MET A 63 10.18 -3.57 9.18
CA MET A 63 10.37 -3.03 10.54
C MET A 63 11.68 -2.25 10.71
N ARG A 64 12.77 -2.71 10.07
CA ARG A 64 14.05 -2.00 10.07
C ARG A 64 13.94 -0.64 9.38
N ILE A 65 13.31 -0.60 8.20
CA ILE A 65 13.08 0.60 7.41
C ILE A 65 12.26 1.62 8.19
N LYS A 66 11.15 1.17 8.83
CA LYS A 66 10.34 2.02 9.73
C LYS A 66 11.18 2.73 10.79
N LYS A 67 12.08 2.00 11.47
CA LYS A 67 12.94 2.56 12.52
C LYS A 67 13.91 3.59 11.94
N GLN A 68 14.47 3.35 10.76
CA GLN A 68 15.40 4.28 10.11
C GLN A 68 14.70 5.56 9.66
N LEU A 69 13.58 5.45 8.94
CA LEU A 69 12.81 6.61 8.48
C LEU A 69 12.30 7.46 9.64
N LYS A 70 11.83 6.84 10.74
CA LYS A 70 11.39 7.56 11.94
C LYS A 70 12.52 8.37 12.58
N LYS A 71 13.75 7.86 12.60
CA LYS A 71 14.93 8.60 13.11
C LYS A 71 15.26 9.83 12.26
N LEU A 72 14.90 9.81 10.98
CA LEU A 72 15.08 10.92 10.05
C LEU A 72 13.92 11.93 10.09
N GLY A 73 12.92 11.73 10.97
CA GLY A 73 11.76 12.62 11.07
C GLY A 73 10.76 12.52 9.92
N ILE A 74 10.85 11.46 9.10
CA ILE A 74 9.93 11.24 7.98
C ILE A 74 8.60 10.73 8.50
N THR A 75 7.50 11.31 8.02
CA THR A 75 6.14 10.85 8.30
C THR A 75 5.90 9.50 7.64
N ILE A 76 5.35 8.56 8.41
CA ILE A 76 5.16 7.17 7.97
C ILE A 76 3.72 6.75 8.20
N PHE A 77 3.11 6.13 7.19
CA PHE A 77 1.92 5.30 7.33
C PHE A 77 2.34 3.83 7.42
N VAL A 78 1.75 3.08 8.35
CA VAL A 78 2.10 1.66 8.55
C VAL A 78 0.97 0.79 8.05
N SER A 79 1.26 -0.01 7.02
CA SER A 79 0.38 -1.05 6.50
C SER A 79 0.69 -2.38 7.19
N SER A 80 -0.32 -3.03 7.76
CA SER A 80 -0.19 -4.34 8.43
C SER A 80 -1.54 -5.08 8.50
N PRO A 81 -2.31 -5.18 7.41
CA PRO A 81 -3.62 -5.79 7.45
C PRO A 81 -3.51 -7.30 7.75
N LYS A 82 -4.43 -7.82 8.58
CA LYS A 82 -4.52 -9.25 8.92
C LYS A 82 -5.86 -9.88 8.55
N SER A 83 -6.78 -9.06 8.06
CA SER A 83 -8.14 -9.45 7.70
C SER A 83 -8.66 -8.56 6.57
N LEU A 84 -9.73 -9.00 5.89
CA LEU A 84 -10.44 -8.17 4.91
C LEU A 84 -10.94 -6.86 5.52
N ASN A 85 -11.39 -6.89 6.77
CA ASN A 85 -11.80 -5.67 7.47
C ASN A 85 -10.64 -4.69 7.69
N ASP A 86 -9.42 -5.19 7.91
CA ASP A 86 -8.24 -4.32 8.00
C ASP A 86 -7.90 -3.73 6.64
N ILE A 87 -8.06 -4.49 5.55
CA ILE A 87 -7.90 -3.96 4.19
C ILE A 87 -8.90 -2.83 3.93
N TYR A 88 -10.18 -2.99 4.29
CA TYR A 88 -11.18 -1.92 4.13
C TYR A 88 -10.82 -0.67 4.95
N LYS A 89 -10.34 -0.85 6.19
CA LYS A 89 -9.86 0.28 7.01
C LYS A 89 -8.66 0.96 6.35
N GLU A 90 -7.72 0.19 5.85
CA GLU A 90 -6.52 0.71 5.19
C GLU A 90 -6.87 1.51 3.92
N ILE A 91 -7.82 1.02 3.10
CA ILE A 91 -8.34 1.77 1.94
C ILE A 91 -8.99 3.09 2.39
N ALA A 92 -9.80 3.08 3.46
CA ALA A 92 -10.42 4.29 3.99
C ALA A 92 -9.38 5.29 4.54
N ASP A 93 -8.35 4.80 5.24
CA ASP A 93 -7.26 5.61 5.78
C ASP A 93 -6.46 6.27 4.64
N ILE A 94 -6.10 5.50 3.61
CA ILE A 94 -5.43 6.01 2.42
C ILE A 94 -6.31 7.04 1.71
N GLY A 95 -7.62 6.76 1.55
CA GLY A 95 -8.59 7.71 1.01
C GLY A 95 -8.58 9.05 1.74
N ARG A 96 -8.49 9.05 3.07
CA ARG A 96 -8.38 10.29 3.86
C ARG A 96 -7.04 10.99 3.68
N ILE A 97 -5.93 10.25 3.67
CA ILE A 97 -4.58 10.80 3.49
C ILE A 97 -4.47 11.53 2.14
N VAL A 98 -5.01 10.93 1.08
CA VAL A 98 -4.94 11.47 -0.29
C VAL A 98 -6.14 12.35 -0.65
N LYS A 99 -7.06 12.61 0.29
CA LYS A 99 -8.28 13.43 0.10
C LYS A 99 -9.20 12.92 -1.03
N LYS A 100 -9.38 11.61 -1.07
CA LYS A 100 -10.21 10.83 -2.02
C LYS A 100 -11.20 9.91 -1.29
N GLU A 101 -11.74 10.34 -0.16
CA GLU A 101 -12.62 9.55 0.71
C GLU A 101 -13.80 8.93 -0.05
N ARG A 102 -14.48 9.70 -0.91
CA ARG A 102 -15.60 9.20 -1.73
C ARG A 102 -15.22 8.06 -2.67
N VAL A 103 -14.02 8.12 -3.25
CA VAL A 103 -13.52 7.07 -4.16
C VAL A 103 -13.17 5.82 -3.35
N ALA A 104 -12.52 6.00 -2.20
CA ALA A 104 -12.22 4.92 -1.27
C ALA A 104 -13.49 4.22 -0.75
N ASP A 105 -14.52 4.97 -0.36
CA ASP A 105 -15.81 4.43 0.08
C ASP A 105 -16.48 3.61 -1.02
N SER A 106 -16.46 4.12 -2.26
CA SER A 106 -17.02 3.42 -3.43
C SER A 106 -16.25 2.13 -3.72
N LEU A 107 -14.92 2.14 -3.63
CA LEU A 107 -14.07 0.96 -3.78
C LEU A 107 -14.37 -0.08 -2.71
N ILE A 108 -14.47 0.32 -1.44
CA ILE A 108 -14.81 -0.58 -0.33
C ILE A 108 -16.21 -1.19 -0.55
N HIS A 109 -17.19 -0.39 -0.97
CA HIS A 109 -18.53 -0.89 -1.27
C HIS A 109 -18.51 -1.93 -2.40
N TYR A 110 -17.81 -1.62 -3.50
CA TYR A 110 -17.61 -2.55 -4.60
C TYR A 110 -16.95 -3.85 -4.14
N MET A 111 -15.85 -3.79 -3.37
CA MET A 111 -15.18 -4.99 -2.87
C MET A 111 -16.10 -5.84 -1.99
N LYS A 112 -16.87 -5.22 -1.10
CA LYS A 112 -17.83 -5.93 -0.23
C LYS A 112 -18.94 -6.62 -1.00
N MET A 113 -19.38 -6.05 -2.13
CA MET A 113 -20.40 -6.67 -2.98
C MET A 113 -19.88 -7.83 -3.82
N ASN A 114 -18.60 -7.81 -4.19
CA ASN A 114 -18.00 -8.80 -5.08
C ASN A 114 -17.23 -9.91 -4.35
N ILE A 115 -17.05 -9.77 -3.04
CA ILE A 115 -16.59 -10.88 -2.20
C ILE A 115 -17.83 -11.63 -1.73
N GLU A 116 -18.31 -12.56 -2.55
CA GLU A 116 -19.14 -13.64 -2.02
C GLU A 116 -18.28 -14.47 -1.07
N PRO A 117 -18.80 -14.93 0.08
CA PRO A 117 -18.10 -15.92 0.86
C PRO A 117 -17.97 -17.17 0.00
N SER A 118 -16.77 -17.42 -0.52
CA SER A 118 -16.44 -18.75 -1.01
C SER A 118 -16.42 -19.67 0.21
N GLU A 119 -17.56 -20.28 0.54
CA GLU A 119 -17.58 -21.56 1.24
C GLU A 119 -16.94 -22.61 0.32
N HIS A 120 -15.64 -22.48 0.06
CA HIS A 120 -14.85 -23.59 -0.43
C HIS A 120 -14.49 -24.42 0.79
N ILE A 121 -15.36 -25.40 1.05
CA ILE A 121 -15.08 -26.61 1.82
C ILE A 121 -13.79 -27.18 1.23
N ILE A 122 -12.65 -26.91 1.87
CA ILE A 122 -11.48 -27.77 1.73
C ILE A 122 -11.77 -28.91 2.71
N PRO A 123 -12.19 -30.10 2.26
CA PRO A 123 -12.25 -31.23 3.17
C PRO A 123 -10.84 -31.44 3.73
N ASP A 124 -10.74 -31.63 5.05
CA ASP A 124 -9.47 -31.95 5.69
C ASP A 124 -8.79 -33.12 4.96
N PRO A 125 -7.46 -33.06 4.76
CA PRO A 125 -6.74 -34.17 4.15
C PRO A 125 -6.87 -35.42 5.03
N PRO A 126 -6.84 -36.62 4.41
CA PRO A 126 -7.11 -37.89 5.09
C PRO A 126 -6.14 -38.22 6.23
#